data_AF-A0A916XSN8-F1
#
_entry.id   AF-A0A916XSN8-F1
#
_cell.length_a   1.000
_cell.length_b   1.000
_cell.length_c   1.000
_cell.angle_alpha   90.00
_cell.angle_beta   90.00
_cell.angle_gamma   90.00
#
_symmetry.space_group_name_H-M   'P 1'
#
loop_
_entity.id
_entity.type
_entity.pdbx_description
1 polymer ?
#
loop_
_entity_poly.entity_id
_entity_poly.type
_entity_poly.pdbx_seq_one_letter_code
_entity_poly.pdbx_strand_id
1 'polypeptide(L)'
;MSLFERYAMVEWSASNSPVSGKDSIWIGCAQRDGETITLLESVNPRTRDEAMHILEGLIRASIEEGKRLLIGFDFPFGYPRGAAAAIGGRADWQALWSAISAMVRDRPDNASNRFEVGGKLNREVLADAPMFWGRPPHLVISGLSDKKPEPYPTALPEKRLCEERLPRAQPVWKLAFAGSVGSQSLLGFSRLEALRRDETLAGKIKVWPFETGFADDLSAPCVLAEIYPALFPVMLGDRTCLDQAQVETLAEGFATADAEGTLGTFLAGPEDLTPDERETVLTEEGWILGLGGPQAPSPELPMPAVARLPGLDYLRDPAAIYAASFAAIQAEADFSGVAKEARDLAIRLIHACGMTDLVADLVVSPGAVAAGRRALQHGAKILCDAEMVSHGIIRRNLPAASEIICRLNDPSVAPLAERQRTTRSAAQVDLWDGDLRGAVVAIGNAPTALFRLLERIDAGAPKPALIIGMPVGFVGAAESKAELVRDSRGIPFITATGRRGGSALAAAAVNAVAAGLGTGS
;
A
#
# COMPACT_ATOMS: atom_id res chain seq x y z
N MET A 1 15.63 -8.44 37.77
CA MET A 1 14.35 -7.94 38.30
C MET A 1 13.56 -7.43 37.12
N SER A 2 12.25 -7.66 37.09
CA SER A 2 11.39 -7.16 36.02
C SER A 2 11.35 -5.64 35.99
N LEU A 3 11.27 -5.05 34.81
CA LEU A 3 11.34 -3.62 34.57
C LEU A 3 9.96 -2.97 34.44
N PHE A 4 9.00 -3.65 33.81
CA PHE A 4 7.67 -3.14 33.52
C PHE A 4 6.58 -4.18 33.84
N GLU A 5 5.35 -3.69 34.01
CA GLU A 5 4.14 -4.51 34.22
C GLU A 5 3.19 -4.43 33.03
N ARG A 6 3.32 -3.40 32.19
CA ARG A 6 2.49 -3.18 31.01
C ARG A 6 3.34 -2.83 29.78
N TYR A 7 2.84 -3.24 28.63
CA TYR A 7 3.49 -3.06 27.34
C TYR A 7 2.44 -2.63 26.32
N ALA A 8 2.72 -1.58 25.55
CA ALA A 8 1.90 -1.15 24.43
C ALA A 8 2.80 -0.98 23.20
N MET A 9 2.45 -1.59 22.08
CA MET A 9 3.20 -1.49 20.82
C MET A 9 2.30 -0.88 19.77
N VAL A 10 2.80 0.14 19.09
CA VAL A 10 2.03 1.02 18.22
C VAL A 10 2.59 0.94 16.80
N GLU A 11 1.79 0.42 15.89
CA GLU A 11 1.97 0.65 14.45
C GLU A 11 1.34 2.01 14.13
N TRP A 12 2.14 2.97 13.69
CA TRP A 12 1.72 4.34 13.51
C TRP A 12 1.41 4.63 12.05
N SER A 13 0.35 5.37 11.77
CA SER A 13 0.00 5.71 10.39
C SER A 13 0.06 7.21 10.13
N ALA A 14 0.73 7.56 9.03
CA ALA A 14 0.68 8.89 8.45
C ALA A 14 -0.51 9.07 7.48
N SER A 15 -1.54 8.22 7.49
CA SER A 15 -2.72 8.43 6.63
C SER A 15 -3.32 9.81 6.85
N ASN A 16 -3.72 10.48 5.75
CA ASN A 16 -4.40 11.79 5.80
C ASN A 16 -5.92 11.67 5.88
N SER A 17 -6.44 10.47 6.16
CA SER A 17 -7.87 10.21 6.31
C SER A 17 -8.10 9.18 7.41
N PRO A 18 -9.28 9.16 8.04
CA PRO A 18 -9.61 8.15 9.04
C PRO A 18 -9.70 6.76 8.39
N VAL A 19 -8.89 5.81 8.84
CA VAL A 19 -8.75 4.48 8.23
C VAL A 19 -8.60 3.41 9.30
N SER A 20 -9.15 2.22 9.05
CA SER A 20 -9.04 1.03 9.90
C SER A 20 -8.72 -0.19 9.02
N GLY A 21 -8.15 -1.23 9.62
CA GLY A 21 -7.69 -2.43 8.94
C GLY A 21 -6.24 -2.34 8.52
N LYS A 22 -5.94 -2.79 7.30
CA LYS A 22 -4.58 -2.82 6.77
C LYS A 22 -4.01 -1.40 6.58
N ASP A 23 -2.72 -1.23 6.82
CA ASP A 23 -1.96 0.01 6.62
C ASP A 23 -2.53 1.18 7.46
N SER A 24 -3.04 0.87 8.66
CA SER A 24 -3.64 1.82 9.62
C SER A 24 -3.04 1.70 11.02
N ILE A 25 -3.51 2.51 11.98
CA ILE A 25 -2.93 2.53 13.33
C ILE A 25 -3.39 1.29 14.10
N TRP A 26 -2.46 0.51 14.65
CA TRP A 26 -2.77 -0.59 15.56
C TRP A 26 -2.05 -0.41 16.88
N ILE A 27 -2.72 -0.76 17.99
CA ILE A 27 -2.12 -0.77 19.32
C ILE A 27 -2.33 -2.16 19.92
N GLY A 28 -1.25 -2.90 20.08
CA GLY A 28 -1.21 -4.18 20.78
C GLY A 28 -0.78 -3.97 22.22
N CYS A 29 -1.50 -4.56 23.18
CA CYS A 29 -1.22 -4.39 24.60
C CYS A 29 -1.00 -5.73 25.30
N ALA A 30 -0.02 -5.80 26.18
CA ALA A 30 0.19 -6.94 27.07
C ALA A 30 0.34 -6.44 28.52
N GLN A 31 -0.12 -7.27 29.46
CA GLN A 31 0.07 -7.05 30.89
C GLN A 31 0.73 -8.28 31.51
N ARG A 32 1.63 -8.03 32.47
CA ARG A 32 2.28 -9.05 33.27
C ARG A 32 1.79 -8.98 34.72
N ASP A 33 1.52 -10.14 35.30
CA ASP A 33 1.26 -10.32 36.73
C ASP A 33 2.11 -11.49 37.25
N GLY A 34 3.18 -11.18 37.96
CA GLY A 34 4.23 -12.16 38.28
C GLY A 34 4.89 -12.73 37.02
N GLU A 35 4.77 -14.04 36.82
CA GLU A 35 5.24 -14.76 35.62
C GLU A 35 4.16 -14.90 34.55
N THR A 36 2.90 -14.54 34.86
CA THR A 36 1.79 -14.69 33.91
C THR A 36 1.73 -13.49 32.99
N ILE A 37 1.71 -13.74 31.69
CA ILE A 37 1.56 -12.72 30.65
C ILE A 37 0.18 -12.89 30.02
N THR A 38 -0.55 -11.77 29.92
CA THR A 38 -1.86 -11.70 29.29
C THR A 38 -1.81 -10.70 28.16
N LEU A 39 -2.05 -11.17 26.94
CA LEU A 39 -2.31 -10.30 25.80
C LEU A 39 -3.72 -9.73 25.92
N LEU A 40 -3.85 -8.42 25.83
CA LEU A 40 -5.13 -7.73 25.81
C LEU A 40 -5.62 -7.58 24.37
N GLU A 41 -6.91 -7.35 24.19
CA GLU A 41 -7.48 -7.10 22.87
C GLU A 41 -6.80 -5.88 22.22
N SER A 42 -6.24 -6.09 21.03
CA SER A 42 -5.64 -5.01 20.25
C SER A 42 -6.71 -4.02 19.78
N VAL A 43 -6.36 -2.74 19.73
CA VAL A 43 -7.27 -1.70 19.23
C VAL A 43 -6.78 -1.13 17.90
N ASN A 44 -7.72 -0.78 17.03
CA ASN A 44 -7.47 -0.23 15.70
C ASN A 44 -8.12 1.16 15.55
N PRO A 45 -7.57 2.19 16.22
CA PRO A 45 -8.12 3.54 16.17
C PRO A 45 -8.07 4.08 14.75
N ARG A 46 -9.12 4.80 14.35
CA ARG A 46 -9.24 5.31 12.99
C ARG A 46 -8.36 6.54 12.75
N THR A 47 -7.98 7.22 13.83
CA THR A 47 -7.26 8.49 13.78
C THR A 47 -6.10 8.52 14.78
N ARG A 48 -5.08 9.35 14.49
CA ARG A 48 -3.97 9.59 15.43
C ARG A 48 -4.46 10.21 16.74
N ASP A 49 -5.51 11.02 16.67
CA ASP A 49 -6.10 11.66 17.84
C ASP A 49 -6.75 10.64 18.78
N GLU A 50 -7.56 9.72 18.22
CA GLU A 50 -8.13 8.59 18.94
C GLU A 50 -7.04 7.67 19.52
N ALA A 51 -5.98 7.39 18.75
CA ALA A 51 -4.84 6.60 19.21
C ALA A 51 -4.16 7.25 20.43
N MET A 52 -3.90 8.56 20.39
CA MET A 52 -3.31 9.28 21.52
C MET A 52 -4.23 9.31 22.74
N HIS A 53 -5.55 9.48 22.55
CA HIS A 53 -6.50 9.42 23.65
C HIS A 53 -6.46 8.07 24.39
N ILE A 54 -6.38 6.96 23.64
CA ILE A 54 -6.24 5.61 24.20
C ILE A 54 -4.93 5.47 24.98
N LEU A 55 -3.81 5.89 24.38
CA LEU A 55 -2.48 5.78 25.00
C LEU A 55 -2.37 6.63 26.26
N GLU A 56 -2.90 7.85 26.25
CA GLU A 56 -2.98 8.72 27.43
C GLU A 56 -3.79 8.07 28.56
N GLY A 57 -4.93 7.46 28.23
CA GLY A 57 -5.73 6.69 29.18
C GLY A 57 -4.94 5.55 29.79
N LEU A 58 -4.20 4.79 28.97
CA LEU A 58 -3.36 3.67 29.43
C LEU A 58 -2.22 4.15 30.33
N ILE A 59 -1.55 5.25 29.99
CA ILE A 59 -0.48 5.86 30.80
C ILE A 59 -1.03 6.25 32.17
N ARG A 60 -2.15 6.98 32.21
CA ARG A 60 -2.78 7.45 33.45
C ARG A 60 -3.21 6.28 34.34
N ALA A 61 -3.88 5.28 33.78
CA ALA A 61 -4.29 4.09 34.51
C ALA A 61 -3.08 3.32 35.07
N SER A 62 -1.99 3.23 34.31
CA SER A 62 -0.77 2.54 34.78
C SER A 62 -0.13 3.29 35.94
N ILE A 63 -0.03 4.61 35.86
CA ILE A 63 0.48 5.44 36.96
C ILE A 63 -0.40 5.31 38.21
N GLU A 64 -1.73 5.35 38.06
CA GLU A 64 -2.67 5.25 39.18
C GLU A 64 -2.58 3.89 39.90
N GLU A 65 -2.40 2.82 39.13
CA GLU A 65 -2.20 1.47 39.66
C GLU A 65 -0.76 1.19 40.15
N GLY A 66 0.16 2.16 40.03
CA GLY A 66 1.56 1.99 40.39
C GLY A 66 2.33 1.02 39.48
N LYS A 67 1.83 0.78 38.27
CA LYS A 67 2.42 -0.10 37.24
C LYS A 67 3.30 0.70 36.28
N ARG A 68 4.45 0.15 35.93
CA ARG A 68 5.35 0.74 34.93
C ARG A 68 4.99 0.24 33.53
N LEU A 69 5.04 1.15 32.57
CA LEU A 69 4.60 0.95 31.19
C LEU A 69 5.75 1.21 30.20
N LEU A 70 5.95 0.27 29.28
CA LEU A 70 6.78 0.46 28.09
C LEU A 70 5.87 0.68 26.87
N ILE A 71 6.06 1.78 26.13
CA ILE A 71 5.34 2.04 24.87
C ILE A 71 6.33 2.08 23.71
N GLY A 72 6.18 1.15 22.76
CA GLY A 72 6.93 1.11 21.52
C GLY A 72 6.19 1.79 20.37
N PHE A 73 6.85 2.65 19.59
CA PHE A 73 6.33 3.22 18.34
C PHE A 73 7.22 2.83 17.15
N ASP A 74 6.59 2.45 16.04
CA ASP A 74 7.23 1.96 14.80
C ASP A 74 7.84 3.05 13.89
N PHE A 75 8.13 4.24 14.42
CA PHE A 75 8.71 5.34 13.65
C PHE A 75 10.01 5.87 14.28
N PRO A 76 10.96 6.38 13.47
CA PRO A 76 12.19 7.02 13.93
C PRO A 76 11.96 8.13 14.95
N PHE A 77 12.63 8.04 16.10
CA PHE A 77 12.60 9.07 17.16
C PHE A 77 13.57 10.23 16.92
N GLY A 78 14.61 10.03 16.11
CA GLY A 78 15.59 11.04 15.79
C GLY A 78 15.91 11.10 14.30
N TYR A 79 16.74 12.07 13.93
CA TYR A 79 17.22 12.26 12.56
C TYR A 79 18.73 12.06 12.53
N PRO A 80 19.34 11.76 11.37
CA PRO A 80 20.79 11.57 11.26
C PRO A 80 21.57 12.76 11.82
N ARG A 81 22.74 12.50 12.39
CA ARG A 81 23.62 13.49 13.04
C ARG A 81 23.72 14.80 12.26
N GLY A 82 23.68 15.92 12.99
CA GLY A 82 23.67 17.28 12.45
C GLY A 82 22.29 17.77 12.00
N ALA A 83 21.30 16.90 11.79
CA ALA A 83 19.95 17.31 11.41
C ALA A 83 19.23 18.04 12.56
N ALA A 84 19.45 17.66 13.82
CA ALA A 84 18.84 18.36 14.94
C ALA A 84 19.42 19.77 15.06
N ALA A 85 20.73 19.92 14.86
CA ALA A 85 21.37 21.24 14.80
C ALA A 85 20.83 22.09 13.64
N ALA A 86 20.68 21.51 12.45
CA ALA A 86 20.17 22.22 11.29
C ALA A 86 18.71 22.67 11.46
N ILE A 87 17.84 21.81 12.02
CA ILE A 87 16.39 22.07 12.12
C ILE A 87 16.00 22.78 13.41
N GLY A 88 16.55 22.34 14.54
CA GLY A 88 16.24 22.84 15.89
C GLY A 88 17.21 23.90 16.39
N GLY A 89 18.30 24.19 15.66
CA GLY A 89 19.31 25.18 16.04
C GLY A 89 20.35 24.69 17.05
N ARG A 90 20.23 23.46 17.56
CA ARG A 90 21.20 22.80 18.44
C ARG A 90 21.17 21.28 18.24
N ALA A 91 22.30 20.60 18.43
CA ALA A 91 22.43 19.14 18.33
C ALA A 91 21.75 18.45 19.53
N ASP A 92 20.43 18.49 19.54
CA ASP A 92 19.58 18.02 20.64
C ASP A 92 18.20 17.62 20.11
N TRP A 93 17.79 16.39 20.41
CA TRP A 93 16.54 15.79 19.93
C TRP A 93 15.31 16.58 20.40
N GLN A 94 15.34 17.19 21.59
CA GLN A 94 14.21 18.01 22.08
C GLN A 94 14.03 19.27 21.23
N ALA A 95 15.12 19.90 20.79
CA ALA A 95 15.04 21.03 19.87
C ALA A 95 14.50 20.62 18.50
N LEU A 96 14.91 19.45 17.99
CA LEU A 96 14.36 18.88 16.75
C LEU A 96 12.84 18.67 16.88
N TRP A 97 12.39 17.97 17.91
CA TRP A 97 10.97 17.69 18.16
C TRP A 97 10.17 18.99 18.34
N SER A 98 10.68 19.93 19.14
CA SER A 98 10.00 21.22 19.36
C SER A 98 9.88 22.04 18.07
N ALA A 99 10.94 22.09 17.25
CA ALA A 99 10.93 22.83 15.98
C ALA A 99 9.93 22.21 14.98
N ILE A 100 9.94 20.89 14.83
CA ILE A 100 8.99 20.17 13.97
C ILE A 100 7.55 20.36 14.46
N SER A 101 7.30 20.16 15.76
CA SER A 101 5.98 20.30 16.37
C SER A 101 5.39 21.70 16.21
N ALA A 102 6.23 22.74 16.22
CA ALA A 102 5.78 24.12 15.98
C ALA A 102 5.30 24.36 14.53
N MET A 103 5.69 23.52 13.57
CA MET A 103 5.30 23.65 12.16
C MET A 103 4.17 22.69 11.77
N VAL A 104 4.09 21.53 12.42
CA VAL A 104 3.09 20.51 12.13
C VAL A 104 1.71 20.95 12.60
N ARG A 105 0.72 20.71 11.75
CA ARG A 105 -0.70 20.78 12.04
C ARG A 105 -1.25 19.41 11.76
N ASP A 106 -1.70 18.73 12.80
CA ASP A 106 -2.32 17.41 12.71
C ASP A 106 -3.71 17.47 13.35
N ARG A 107 -4.75 17.38 12.53
CA ARG A 107 -6.14 17.55 12.97
C ARG A 107 -6.73 16.22 13.50
N PRO A 108 -7.80 16.29 14.31
CA PRO A 108 -8.50 15.10 14.78
C PRO A 108 -9.02 14.17 13.67
N ASP A 109 -9.27 14.70 12.46
CA ASP A 109 -9.72 13.93 11.28
C ASP A 109 -8.58 13.38 10.42
N ASN A 110 -7.36 13.28 10.97
CA ASN A 110 -6.10 12.90 10.29
C ASN A 110 -5.60 13.87 9.22
N ALA A 111 -6.31 14.96 8.91
CA ALA A 111 -5.81 15.92 7.95
C ALA A 111 -4.57 16.65 8.51
N SER A 112 -3.44 16.53 7.82
CA SER A 112 -2.18 17.17 8.24
C SER A 112 -1.44 17.87 7.11
N ASN A 113 -0.56 18.81 7.50
CA ASN A 113 0.29 19.61 6.60
C ASN A 113 1.73 19.06 6.45
N ARG A 114 1.95 17.76 6.68
CA ARG A 114 3.30 17.18 6.77
C ARG A 114 4.15 17.38 5.50
N PHE A 115 3.52 17.41 4.31
CA PHE A 115 4.24 17.64 3.07
C PHE A 115 4.68 19.10 2.95
N GLU A 116 3.81 20.04 3.35
CA GLU A 116 4.13 21.46 3.45
C GLU A 116 5.27 21.70 4.43
N VAL A 117 5.32 20.96 5.55
CA VAL A 117 6.44 21.02 6.50
C VAL A 117 7.74 20.56 5.84
N GLY A 118 7.75 19.41 5.15
CA GLY A 118 8.93 18.93 4.43
C GLY A 118 9.43 19.91 3.37
N GLY A 119 8.49 20.46 2.57
CA GLY A 119 8.82 21.48 1.57
C GLY A 119 9.33 22.79 2.19
N LYS A 120 8.76 23.21 3.33
CA LYS A 120 9.24 24.38 4.06
C LYS A 120 10.65 24.18 4.59
N LEU A 121 10.91 23.05 5.24
CA LEU A 121 12.23 22.69 5.75
C LEU A 121 13.28 22.71 4.64
N ASN A 122 13.00 22.09 3.49
CA ASN A 122 13.91 22.12 2.34
C ASN A 122 14.24 23.52 1.82
N ARG A 123 13.30 24.47 1.86
CA ARG A 123 13.52 25.82 1.31
C ARG A 123 14.18 26.78 2.30
N GLU A 124 13.77 26.70 3.56
CA GLU A 124 14.04 27.76 4.54
C GLU A 124 15.12 27.37 5.54
N VAL A 125 15.31 26.07 5.77
CA VAL A 125 16.20 25.55 6.82
C VAL A 125 17.33 24.73 6.21
N LEU A 126 17.00 23.88 5.24
CA LEU A 126 17.91 22.98 4.55
C LEU A 126 18.15 23.45 3.10
N ALA A 127 18.16 24.77 2.86
CA ALA A 127 18.23 25.35 1.51
C ALA A 127 19.44 24.83 0.70
N ASP A 128 20.58 24.70 1.36
CA ASP A 128 21.83 24.20 0.76
C ASP A 128 21.90 22.66 0.70
N ALA A 129 20.92 21.96 1.29
CA ALA A 129 20.85 20.51 1.36
C ALA A 129 19.40 20.00 1.47
N PRO A 130 18.56 20.15 0.44
CA PRO A 130 17.13 19.82 0.53
C PRO A 130 16.91 18.30 0.64
N MET A 131 16.92 17.80 1.87
CA MET A 131 16.89 16.37 2.15
C MET A 131 15.51 15.76 1.93
N PHE A 132 14.40 16.42 2.27
CA PHE A 132 13.09 15.79 2.22
C PHE A 132 12.63 15.52 0.78
N TRP A 133 11.99 14.38 0.57
CA TRP A 133 11.43 14.01 -0.74
C TRP A 133 10.26 13.05 -0.61
N GLY A 134 9.52 12.89 -1.71
CA GLY A 134 8.39 11.97 -1.81
C GLY A 134 7.07 12.66 -1.47
N ARG A 135 6.21 12.80 -2.48
CA ARG A 135 4.84 13.30 -2.32
C ARG A 135 3.93 12.71 -3.39
N PRO A 136 2.62 12.63 -3.15
CA PRO A 136 1.66 12.28 -4.21
C PRO A 136 1.82 13.20 -5.44
N PRO A 137 1.78 12.68 -6.67
CA PRO A 137 2.02 13.47 -7.88
C PRO A 137 1.08 14.66 -8.06
N HIS A 138 -0.17 14.53 -7.59
CA HIS A 138 -1.21 15.55 -7.70
C HIS A 138 -1.04 16.73 -6.72
N LEU A 139 -0.22 16.59 -5.66
CA LEU A 139 0.06 17.67 -4.72
C LEU A 139 1.27 18.45 -5.21
N VAL A 140 1.14 19.76 -5.49
CA VAL A 140 2.29 20.60 -5.85
C VAL A 140 2.74 21.37 -4.62
N ILE A 141 3.86 20.94 -4.03
CA ILE A 141 4.44 21.55 -2.82
C ILE A 141 5.79 22.17 -3.18
N SER A 142 5.92 23.47 -2.97
CA SER A 142 7.18 24.18 -3.21
C SER A 142 8.31 23.57 -2.37
N GLY A 143 9.49 23.33 -2.97
CA GLY A 143 10.63 22.74 -2.27
C GLY A 143 10.53 21.25 -1.94
N LEU A 144 9.47 20.55 -2.34
CA LEU A 144 9.34 19.10 -2.12
C LEU A 144 9.14 18.36 -3.45
N SER A 145 10.15 17.56 -3.81
CA SER A 145 10.12 16.70 -4.98
C SER A 145 9.20 15.49 -4.77
N ASP A 146 8.54 15.03 -5.82
CA ASP A 146 7.76 13.79 -5.82
C ASP A 146 8.64 12.54 -5.80
N LYS A 147 9.90 12.65 -6.24
CA LYS A 147 10.89 11.56 -6.25
C LYS A 147 12.15 11.97 -5.50
N LYS A 148 12.99 10.98 -5.18
CA LYS A 148 14.32 11.24 -4.63
C LYS A 148 15.12 12.10 -5.64
N PRO A 149 15.69 13.24 -5.22
CA PRO A 149 16.53 14.06 -6.07
C PRO A 149 17.77 13.30 -6.59
N GLU A 150 18.19 13.62 -7.81
CA GLU A 150 19.42 13.13 -8.41
C GLU A 150 20.25 14.31 -8.97
N PRO A 151 21.48 14.56 -8.47
CA PRO A 151 22.11 13.89 -7.34
C PRO A 151 21.40 14.21 -6.01
N TYR A 152 21.47 13.26 -5.05
CA TYR A 152 20.93 13.48 -3.71
C TYR A 152 21.91 14.32 -2.88
N PRO A 153 21.45 15.29 -2.06
CA PRO A 153 22.34 16.12 -1.24
C PRO A 153 23.14 15.29 -0.24
N THR A 154 24.39 15.71 0.02
CA THR A 154 25.35 14.98 0.88
C THR A 154 25.78 15.77 2.11
N ALA A 155 25.23 16.97 2.33
CA ALA A 155 25.62 17.81 3.48
C ALA A 155 25.17 17.23 4.82
N LEU A 156 24.11 16.41 4.82
CA LEU A 156 23.66 15.61 5.96
C LEU A 156 23.62 14.14 5.56
N PRO A 157 23.86 13.20 6.49
CA PRO A 157 23.72 11.78 6.19
C PRO A 157 22.28 11.43 5.78
N GLU A 158 22.16 10.47 4.86
CA GLU A 158 20.85 9.97 4.46
C GLU A 158 20.21 9.09 5.54
N LYS A 159 21.02 8.35 6.30
CA LYS A 159 20.60 7.36 7.30
C LYS A 159 21.22 7.65 8.67
N ARG A 160 20.53 7.23 9.72
CA ARG A 160 21.05 7.13 11.09
C ARG A 160 21.97 5.91 11.24
N LEU A 161 22.80 5.91 12.27
CA LEU A 161 23.67 4.79 12.64
C LEU A 161 22.90 3.47 12.79
N CYS A 162 21.70 3.49 13.35
CA CYS A 162 20.86 2.28 13.46
C CYS A 162 20.34 1.79 12.10
N GLU A 163 20.04 2.70 11.17
CA GLU A 163 19.51 2.39 9.84
C GLU A 163 20.59 1.88 8.88
N GLU A 164 21.86 2.25 9.11
CA GLU A 164 23.01 1.69 8.41
C GLU A 164 23.18 0.19 8.70
N ARG A 165 22.79 -0.26 9.90
CA ARG A 165 22.75 -1.67 10.30
C ARG A 165 21.55 -2.43 9.72
N LEU A 166 20.63 -1.74 9.05
CA LEU A 166 19.41 -2.30 8.48
C LEU A 166 19.35 -2.04 6.96
N PRO A 167 19.75 -3.00 6.11
CA PRO A 167 19.84 -2.81 4.67
C PRO A 167 18.55 -2.29 4.01
N ARG A 168 17.38 -2.68 4.55
CA ARG A 168 16.06 -2.31 4.02
C ARG A 168 15.45 -1.05 4.63
N ALA A 169 16.04 -0.51 5.70
CA ALA A 169 15.52 0.69 6.34
C ALA A 169 15.53 1.86 5.35
N GLN A 170 14.40 2.54 5.26
CA GLN A 170 14.25 3.76 4.46
C GLN A 170 14.67 4.96 5.31
N PRO A 171 15.24 6.01 4.70
CA PRO A 171 15.64 7.20 5.43
C PRO A 171 14.43 7.98 5.94
N VAL A 172 14.60 8.65 7.08
CA VAL A 172 13.59 9.57 7.65
C VAL A 172 13.25 10.76 6.74
N TRP A 173 14.08 11.02 5.72
CA TRP A 173 13.85 12.05 4.72
C TRP A 173 12.73 11.73 3.71
N LYS A 174 12.32 10.46 3.60
CA LYS A 174 11.29 9.99 2.66
C LYS A 174 9.88 10.16 3.26
N LEU A 175 9.07 11.04 2.67
CA LEU A 175 7.74 11.38 3.17
C LEU A 175 6.59 10.58 2.55
N ALA A 176 6.78 9.88 1.43
CA ALA A 176 5.71 9.11 0.80
C ALA A 176 6.19 7.82 0.13
N PHE A 177 5.22 6.99 -0.25
CA PHE A 177 5.37 5.67 -0.90
C PHE A 177 5.83 4.55 0.04
N ALA A 178 5.95 3.34 -0.50
CA ALA A 178 6.25 2.15 0.29
C ALA A 178 7.48 2.33 1.21
N GLY A 179 7.30 2.01 2.49
CA GLY A 179 8.31 2.12 3.54
C GLY A 179 8.65 3.56 3.96
N SER A 180 7.86 4.57 3.60
CA SER A 180 8.13 5.94 4.04
C SER A 180 7.88 6.12 5.53
N VAL A 181 8.94 6.46 6.27
CA VAL A 181 8.86 6.72 7.71
C VAL A 181 8.90 8.21 8.07
N GLY A 182 9.36 9.07 7.17
CA GLY A 182 9.50 10.50 7.46
C GLY A 182 8.18 11.20 7.79
N SER A 183 7.11 10.84 7.07
CA SER A 183 5.78 11.34 7.38
C SER A 183 5.24 10.84 8.73
N GLN A 184 5.58 9.60 9.12
CA GLN A 184 5.22 9.05 10.43
C GLN A 184 5.98 9.80 11.53
N SER A 185 7.30 10.02 11.39
CA SER A 185 8.11 10.77 12.35
C SER A 185 7.65 12.20 12.54
N LEU A 186 7.38 12.97 11.46
CA LEU A 186 6.90 14.35 11.58
C LEU A 186 5.63 14.46 12.43
N LEU A 187 4.67 13.57 12.20
CA LEU A 187 3.40 13.54 12.94
C LEU A 187 3.57 12.96 14.34
N GLY A 188 4.39 11.93 14.48
CA GLY A 188 4.74 11.29 15.74
C GLY A 188 5.40 12.25 16.71
N PHE A 189 6.42 13.00 16.27
CA PHE A 189 7.08 14.01 17.09
C PHE A 189 6.09 15.03 17.65
N SER A 190 5.16 15.51 16.81
CA SER A 190 4.15 16.47 17.25
C SER A 190 3.23 15.91 18.33
N ARG A 191 2.85 14.63 18.25
CA ARG A 191 1.99 13.98 19.25
C ARG A 191 2.76 13.64 20.53
N LEU A 192 3.97 13.10 20.41
CA LEU A 192 4.79 12.74 21.56
C LEU A 192 5.33 13.97 22.31
N GLU A 193 5.66 15.07 21.62
CA GLU A 193 6.05 16.31 22.28
C GLU A 193 4.86 16.95 23.02
N ALA A 194 3.64 16.87 22.50
CA ALA A 194 2.45 17.30 23.21
C ALA A 194 2.22 16.47 24.49
N LEU A 195 2.36 15.15 24.39
CA LEU A 195 2.26 14.23 25.53
C LEU A 195 3.33 14.54 26.59
N ARG A 196 4.57 14.81 26.18
CA ARG A 196 5.69 15.12 27.08
C ARG A 196 5.53 16.48 27.78
N ARG A 197 4.83 17.42 27.13
CA ARG A 197 4.52 18.75 27.68
C ARG A 197 3.24 18.77 28.52
N ASP A 198 2.49 17.68 28.60
CA ASP A 198 1.33 17.58 29.47
C ASP A 198 1.77 17.72 30.94
N GLU A 199 1.30 18.78 31.61
CA GLU A 199 1.65 19.10 33.00
C GLU A 199 1.30 17.98 33.99
N THR A 200 0.27 17.19 33.68
CA THR A 200 -0.18 16.08 34.54
C THR A 200 0.70 14.82 34.41
N LEU A 201 1.47 14.74 33.32
CA LEU A 201 2.40 13.66 33.00
C LEU A 201 3.88 14.10 33.12
N ALA A 202 4.13 15.38 33.42
CA ALA A 202 5.47 15.93 33.59
C ALA A 202 6.31 15.10 34.58
N GLY A 203 7.52 14.72 34.16
CA GLY A 203 8.44 13.90 34.95
C GLY A 203 8.07 12.42 35.07
N LYS A 204 6.96 11.97 34.48
CA LYS A 204 6.51 10.56 34.53
C LYS A 204 6.82 9.78 33.25
N ILE A 205 7.22 10.46 32.19
CA ILE A 205 7.54 9.88 30.89
C ILE A 205 9.02 10.14 30.59
N LYS A 206 9.73 9.11 30.12
CA LYS A 206 11.05 9.24 29.51
C LYS A 206 11.06 8.70 28.09
N VAL A 207 11.85 9.31 27.22
CA VAL A 207 12.10 8.84 25.85
C VAL A 207 13.43 8.08 25.81
N TRP A 208 13.38 6.79 25.51
CA TRP A 208 14.54 5.94 25.32
C TRP A 208 15.12 6.09 23.91
N PRO A 209 16.46 6.08 23.72
CA PRO A 209 17.50 6.03 24.75
C PRO A 209 17.87 7.42 25.31
N PHE A 210 17.33 8.51 24.75
CA PHE A 210 17.76 9.88 24.99
C PHE A 210 17.79 10.30 26.46
N GLU A 211 16.74 10.01 27.23
CA GLU A 211 16.59 10.43 28.63
C GLU A 211 16.93 9.31 29.63
N THR A 212 17.20 8.12 29.11
CA THR A 212 17.48 6.92 29.91
C THR A 212 18.94 6.52 29.89
N GLY A 213 19.76 7.08 28.97
CA GLY A 213 21.13 6.63 28.79
C GLY A 213 21.18 5.15 28.40
N PHE A 214 20.34 4.73 27.45
CA PHE A 214 20.04 3.32 27.21
C PHE A 214 19.40 2.66 28.45
N ALA A 215 20.08 1.75 29.13
CA ALA A 215 19.56 1.03 30.29
C ALA A 215 19.90 1.69 31.64
N ASP A 216 20.59 2.83 31.64
CA ASP A 216 21.14 3.45 32.85
C ASP A 216 20.04 3.94 33.83
N ASP A 217 19.01 4.63 33.32
CA ASP A 217 17.89 5.13 34.13
C ASP A 217 16.53 4.93 33.46
N LEU A 218 15.96 3.75 33.72
CA LEU A 218 14.63 3.36 33.28
C LEU A 218 13.53 3.72 34.29
N SER A 219 13.83 4.38 35.41
CA SER A 219 12.94 4.49 36.59
C SER A 219 11.59 5.18 36.38
N ALA A 220 11.38 5.84 35.25
CA ALA A 220 10.13 6.52 34.95
C ALA A 220 8.93 5.55 34.94
N PRO A 221 7.74 6.01 35.39
CA PRO A 221 6.49 5.26 35.26
C PRO A 221 6.18 4.82 33.83
N CYS A 222 6.52 5.64 32.84
CA CYS A 222 6.34 5.33 31.43
C CYS A 222 7.65 5.58 30.66
N VAL A 223 8.03 4.62 29.83
CA VAL A 223 9.16 4.75 28.90
C VAL A 223 8.64 4.61 27.48
N LEU A 224 8.94 5.58 26.61
CA LEU A 224 8.66 5.53 25.19
C LEU A 224 9.91 5.03 24.46
N ALA A 225 9.77 4.11 23.52
CA ALA A 225 10.86 3.59 22.72
C ALA A 225 10.49 3.51 21.24
N GLU A 226 11.48 3.68 20.37
CA GLU A 226 11.34 3.33 18.96
C GLU A 226 11.48 1.81 18.81
N ILE A 227 10.55 1.21 18.07
CA ILE A 227 10.54 -0.22 17.73
C ILE A 227 10.61 -0.38 16.21
N TYR A 228 11.04 -1.56 15.77
CA TYR A 228 11.01 -1.94 14.37
C TYR A 228 10.39 -3.33 14.27
N PRO A 229 9.09 -3.46 13.91
CA PRO A 229 8.39 -4.73 13.98
C PRO A 229 9.06 -5.89 13.24
N ALA A 230 9.78 -5.58 12.14
CA ALA A 230 10.49 -6.58 11.37
C ALA A 230 11.75 -7.16 12.07
N LEU A 231 12.16 -6.66 13.24
CA LEU A 231 13.17 -7.32 14.08
C LEU A 231 12.62 -8.60 14.71
N PHE A 232 11.32 -8.67 15.02
CA PHE A 232 10.76 -9.76 15.79
C PHE A 232 10.07 -10.81 14.91
N PRO A 233 10.14 -12.09 15.29
CA PRO A 233 9.49 -13.14 14.54
C PRO A 233 7.97 -13.11 14.68
N VAL A 234 7.25 -12.57 13.69
CA VAL A 234 5.78 -12.52 13.73
C VAL A 234 5.14 -13.78 13.17
N MET A 235 4.38 -14.48 14.02
CA MET A 235 3.53 -15.61 13.64
C MET A 235 2.10 -15.13 13.48
N LEU A 236 1.52 -15.29 12.28
CA LEU A 236 0.18 -14.78 11.98
C LEU A 236 -0.94 -15.53 12.73
N GLY A 237 -0.76 -16.84 13.00
CA GLY A 237 -1.75 -17.66 13.71
C GLY A 237 -3.15 -17.58 13.07
N ASP A 238 -4.18 -17.39 13.91
CA ASP A 238 -5.58 -17.20 13.50
C ASP A 238 -5.94 -15.73 13.19
N ARG A 239 -4.97 -14.81 13.21
CA ARG A 239 -5.20 -13.36 13.07
C ARG A 239 -5.42 -12.98 11.60
N THR A 240 -6.29 -12.01 11.37
CA THR A 240 -6.71 -11.60 10.01
C THR A 240 -5.93 -10.43 9.42
N CYS A 241 -5.12 -9.73 10.23
CA CYS A 241 -4.34 -8.55 9.82
C CYS A 241 -2.87 -8.68 10.26
N LEU A 242 -1.94 -8.42 9.35
CA LEU A 242 -0.49 -8.50 9.64
C LEU A 242 -0.07 -7.43 10.66
N ASP A 243 -0.53 -6.20 10.47
CA ASP A 243 -0.20 -5.05 11.32
C ASP A 243 -0.65 -5.30 12.78
N GLN A 244 -1.85 -5.87 12.95
CA GLN A 244 -2.35 -6.34 14.24
C GLN A 244 -1.43 -7.42 14.84
N ALA A 245 -1.09 -8.45 14.06
CA ALA A 245 -0.25 -9.54 14.53
C ALA A 245 1.15 -9.04 14.96
N GLN A 246 1.68 -8.03 14.26
CA GLN A 246 2.98 -7.44 14.58
C GLN A 246 2.97 -6.78 15.95
N VAL A 247 2.02 -5.87 16.22
CA VAL A 247 1.97 -5.18 17.51
C VAL A 247 1.70 -6.13 18.68
N GLU A 248 0.85 -7.15 18.48
CA GLU A 248 0.59 -8.17 19.49
C GLU A 248 1.84 -9.01 19.80
N THR A 249 2.54 -9.48 18.78
CA THR A 249 3.77 -10.25 18.95
C THR A 249 4.87 -9.45 19.64
N LEU A 250 5.04 -8.17 19.32
CA LEU A 250 6.03 -7.33 20.03
C LEU A 250 5.63 -7.11 21.49
N ALA A 251 4.34 -6.86 21.78
CA ALA A 251 3.88 -6.63 23.14
C ALA A 251 4.10 -7.86 24.04
N GLU A 252 3.73 -9.05 23.54
CA GLU A 252 3.96 -10.32 24.22
C GLU A 252 5.45 -10.65 24.32
N GLY A 253 6.22 -10.41 23.25
CA GLY A 253 7.66 -10.69 23.22
C GLY A 253 8.45 -9.88 24.24
N PHE A 254 8.18 -8.57 24.36
CA PHE A 254 8.82 -7.74 25.37
C PHE A 254 8.36 -8.07 26.78
N ALA A 255 7.08 -8.41 26.97
CA ALA A 255 6.59 -8.90 28.27
C ALA A 255 7.28 -10.20 28.70
N THR A 256 7.51 -11.10 27.75
CA THR A 256 8.20 -12.38 27.97
C THR A 256 9.66 -12.16 28.31
N ALA A 257 10.36 -11.34 27.52
CA ALA A 257 11.75 -10.98 27.80
C ALA A 257 11.91 -10.33 29.19
N ASP A 258 10.94 -9.54 29.63
CA ASP A 258 11.01 -8.93 30.95
C ASP A 258 10.76 -9.93 32.09
N ALA A 259 9.79 -10.83 31.91
CA ALA A 259 9.53 -11.94 32.85
C ALA A 259 10.77 -12.85 33.00
N GLU A 260 11.50 -13.07 31.92
CA GLU A 260 12.75 -13.84 31.90
C GLU A 260 13.98 -13.03 32.39
N GLY A 261 13.81 -11.72 32.64
CA GLY A 261 14.90 -10.84 33.06
C GLY A 261 15.89 -10.48 31.96
N THR A 262 15.55 -10.71 30.69
CA THR A 262 16.38 -10.45 29.51
C THR A 262 16.06 -9.12 28.83
N LEU A 263 14.92 -8.47 29.12
CA LEU A 263 14.54 -7.18 28.51
C LEU A 263 15.61 -6.09 28.68
N GLY A 264 16.31 -6.05 29.80
CA GLY A 264 17.40 -5.10 30.03
C GLY A 264 18.50 -5.16 28.96
N THR A 265 18.73 -6.34 28.35
CA THR A 265 19.71 -6.51 27.26
C THR A 265 19.25 -5.84 25.95
N PHE A 266 17.94 -5.76 25.71
CA PHE A 266 17.38 -5.03 24.56
C PHE A 266 17.52 -3.51 24.76
N LEU A 267 17.37 -3.05 26.01
CA LEU A 267 17.42 -1.64 26.40
C LEU A 267 18.85 -1.11 26.58
N ALA A 268 19.86 -1.97 26.73
CA ALA A 268 21.27 -1.59 26.91
C ALA A 268 21.92 -0.97 25.67
N GLY A 269 21.32 -1.22 24.50
CA GLY A 269 21.89 -0.86 23.21
C GLY A 269 23.09 -1.74 22.84
N PRO A 270 23.66 -1.52 21.65
CA PRO A 270 24.82 -2.27 21.18
C PRO A 270 26.10 -1.88 21.95
N GLU A 271 26.94 -2.89 22.21
CA GLU A 271 28.22 -2.73 22.91
C GLU A 271 29.35 -2.22 21.99
N ASP A 272 29.16 -2.27 20.67
CA ASP A 272 30.16 -1.94 19.66
C ASP A 272 30.16 -0.46 19.23
N LEU A 273 29.28 0.38 19.79
CA LEU A 273 29.30 1.83 19.51
C LEU A 273 30.51 2.47 20.18
N THR A 274 31.22 3.29 19.41
CA THR A 274 32.24 4.19 19.95
C THR A 274 31.62 5.24 20.88
N PRO A 275 32.41 5.88 21.78
CA PRO A 275 31.90 6.94 22.64
C PRO A 275 31.18 8.07 21.88
N ASP A 276 31.74 8.51 20.76
CA ASP A 276 31.17 9.59 19.93
C ASP A 276 29.86 9.16 19.24
N GLU A 277 29.77 7.92 18.77
CA GLU A 277 28.53 7.36 18.22
C GLU A 277 27.46 7.21 19.29
N ARG A 278 27.84 6.75 20.50
CA ARG A 278 26.93 6.66 21.64
C ARG A 278 26.40 8.05 22.04
N GLU A 279 27.25 9.06 22.06
CA GLU A 279 26.83 10.45 22.30
C GLU A 279 25.89 10.95 21.20
N THR A 280 26.20 10.67 19.93
CA THR A 280 25.34 11.02 18.78
C THR A 280 23.95 10.39 18.89
N VAL A 281 23.88 9.11 19.29
CA VAL A 281 22.61 8.41 19.51
C VAL A 281 21.81 9.03 20.64
N LEU A 282 22.45 9.40 21.75
CA LEU A 282 21.80 9.98 22.92
C LEU A 282 21.41 11.45 22.74
N THR A 283 21.99 12.16 21.78
CA THR A 283 21.74 13.59 21.55
C THR A 283 20.86 13.86 20.35
N GLU A 284 20.96 13.09 19.25
CA GLU A 284 20.27 13.41 17.99
C GLU A 284 19.49 12.24 17.37
N GLU A 285 20.10 11.05 17.27
CA GLU A 285 19.59 10.01 16.36
C GLU A 285 18.56 9.08 16.98
N GLY A 286 18.68 8.77 18.27
CA GLY A 286 17.91 7.70 18.91
C GLY A 286 18.37 6.31 18.46
N TRP A 287 17.67 5.28 18.92
CA TRP A 287 17.99 3.89 18.57
C TRP A 287 16.73 3.05 18.44
N ILE A 288 16.83 1.91 17.76
CA ILE A 288 15.75 0.92 17.65
C ILE A 288 15.90 -0.10 18.77
N LEU A 289 14.85 -0.30 19.57
CA LEU A 289 14.86 -1.23 20.70
C LEU A 289 15.19 -2.65 20.24
N GLY A 290 16.24 -3.22 20.83
CA GLY A 290 16.70 -4.58 20.50
C GLY A 290 17.66 -4.69 19.31
N LEU A 291 17.97 -3.61 18.59
CA LEU A 291 18.92 -3.68 17.48
C LEU A 291 20.37 -3.75 17.98
N GLY A 292 21.09 -4.82 17.63
CA GLY A 292 22.53 -4.97 17.91
C GLY A 292 22.90 -5.37 19.35
N GLY A 293 21.92 -5.66 20.20
CA GLY A 293 22.14 -6.23 21.53
C GLY A 293 22.49 -7.74 21.54
N PRO A 294 22.90 -8.31 22.68
CA PRO A 294 23.32 -9.71 22.80
C PRO A 294 22.23 -10.75 22.47
N GLN A 295 20.96 -10.37 22.66
CA GLN A 295 19.79 -11.16 22.28
C GLN A 295 19.06 -10.56 21.06
N ALA A 296 19.71 -9.64 20.35
CA ALA A 296 19.15 -9.06 19.14
C ALA A 296 18.95 -10.16 18.10
N PRO A 297 17.74 -10.28 17.54
CA PRO A 297 17.60 -11.00 16.28
C PRO A 297 18.53 -10.33 15.25
N SER A 298 19.42 -11.12 14.63
CA SER A 298 20.39 -10.61 13.66
C SER A 298 19.68 -9.80 12.55
N PRO A 299 20.17 -8.60 12.17
CA PRO A 299 19.57 -7.82 11.08
C PRO A 299 19.70 -8.50 9.71
N GLU A 300 20.58 -9.51 9.60
CA GLU A 300 20.68 -10.44 8.47
C GLU A 300 19.71 -11.62 8.54
N LEU A 301 18.90 -11.74 9.60
CA LEU A 301 17.80 -12.68 9.55
C LEU A 301 16.90 -12.22 8.41
N PRO A 302 16.67 -13.06 7.37
CA PRO A 302 15.47 -12.88 6.58
C PRO A 302 14.31 -12.83 7.58
N MET A 303 13.19 -12.20 7.18
CA MET A 303 11.92 -12.33 7.90
C MET A 303 11.89 -13.66 8.63
N PRO A 304 11.52 -13.66 9.92
CA PRO A 304 11.52 -14.87 10.71
C PRO A 304 10.99 -16.01 9.87
N ALA A 305 11.57 -17.19 10.05
CA ALA A 305 10.82 -18.36 9.70
C ALA A 305 9.47 -18.24 10.45
N VAL A 306 8.44 -17.71 9.76
CA VAL A 306 7.17 -18.40 9.63
C VAL A 306 7.61 -19.84 9.65
N ALA A 307 7.37 -20.56 10.75
CA ALA A 307 7.71 -21.97 10.86
C ALA A 307 7.48 -22.53 9.46
N ARG A 308 8.56 -22.95 8.77
CA ARG A 308 8.47 -23.25 7.34
C ARG A 308 7.29 -24.22 7.25
N LEU A 309 6.12 -23.72 6.84
CA LEU A 309 5.19 -24.52 6.09
C LEU A 309 6.10 -25.04 5.00
N PRO A 310 6.39 -26.36 4.99
CA PRO A 310 7.52 -26.94 4.26
C PRO A 310 7.62 -26.21 2.95
N GLY A 311 8.71 -25.43 2.79
CA GLY A 311 8.73 -24.28 1.89
C GLY A 311 8.14 -24.70 0.56
N LEU A 312 6.94 -24.20 0.25
CA LEU A 312 6.29 -24.59 -0.99
C LEU A 312 7.25 -24.17 -2.09
N ASP A 313 7.70 -25.16 -2.85
CA ASP A 313 8.58 -24.93 -3.99
C ASP A 313 7.72 -24.31 -5.08
N TYR A 314 7.83 -23.00 -5.25
CA TYR A 314 7.17 -22.28 -6.33
C TYR A 314 8.07 -21.17 -6.85
N LEU A 315 7.94 -20.94 -8.15
CA LEU A 315 8.70 -19.95 -8.90
C LEU A 315 8.35 -18.53 -8.40
N ARG A 316 9.37 -17.73 -8.09
CA ARG A 316 9.21 -16.37 -7.52
C ARG A 316 9.63 -15.24 -8.45
N ASP A 317 10.29 -15.57 -9.56
CA ASP A 317 10.62 -14.60 -10.60
C ASP A 317 9.38 -14.33 -11.46
N PRO A 318 8.78 -13.13 -11.42
CA PRO A 318 7.59 -12.81 -12.19
C PRO A 318 7.77 -13.06 -13.70
N ALA A 319 8.94 -12.72 -14.26
CA ALA A 319 9.20 -12.93 -15.69
C ALA A 319 9.23 -14.43 -16.02
N ALA A 320 9.87 -15.23 -15.16
CA ALA A 320 9.88 -16.68 -15.30
C ALA A 320 8.49 -17.30 -15.08
N ILE A 321 7.66 -16.78 -14.16
CA ILE A 321 6.27 -17.21 -13.96
C ILE A 321 5.45 -16.96 -15.23
N TYR A 322 5.55 -15.77 -15.82
CA TYR A 322 4.85 -15.45 -17.07
C TYR A 322 5.31 -16.34 -18.22
N ALA A 323 6.63 -16.54 -18.37
CA ALA A 323 7.20 -17.40 -19.40
C ALA A 323 6.75 -18.86 -19.24
N ALA A 324 6.82 -19.40 -18.02
CA ALA A 324 6.39 -20.75 -17.70
C ALA A 324 4.87 -20.93 -17.89
N SER A 325 4.06 -19.95 -17.47
CA SER A 325 2.60 -19.97 -17.66
C SER A 325 2.24 -19.99 -19.14
N PHE A 326 2.85 -19.14 -19.97
CA PHE A 326 2.57 -19.14 -21.41
C PHE A 326 3.08 -20.40 -22.11
N ALA A 327 4.21 -20.98 -21.67
CA ALA A 327 4.69 -22.26 -22.18
C ALA A 327 3.73 -23.40 -21.84
N ALA A 328 3.23 -23.47 -20.59
CA ALA A 328 2.25 -24.46 -20.16
C ALA A 328 0.95 -24.35 -20.97
N ILE A 329 0.42 -23.13 -21.15
CA ILE A 329 -0.77 -22.88 -21.97
C ILE A 329 -0.57 -23.35 -23.42
N GLN A 330 0.60 -23.09 -24.01
CA GLN A 330 0.91 -23.53 -25.37
C GLN A 330 1.01 -25.05 -25.52
N ALA A 331 1.37 -25.75 -24.45
CA ALA A 331 1.46 -27.21 -24.42
C ALA A 331 0.09 -27.87 -24.15
N GLU A 332 -0.77 -27.25 -23.35
CA GLU A 332 -2.02 -27.84 -22.86
C GLU A 332 -3.25 -27.50 -23.70
N ALA A 333 -3.30 -26.31 -24.30
CA ALA A 333 -4.46 -25.88 -25.08
C ALA A 333 -4.35 -26.28 -26.56
N ASP A 334 -5.46 -26.73 -27.14
CA ASP A 334 -5.55 -27.03 -28.57
C ASP A 334 -5.81 -25.75 -29.37
N PHE A 335 -4.80 -25.27 -30.09
CA PHE A 335 -4.89 -24.09 -30.97
C PHE A 335 -5.18 -24.43 -32.43
N SER A 336 -5.47 -25.68 -32.79
CA SER A 336 -5.66 -26.11 -34.19
C SER A 336 -6.76 -25.32 -34.92
N GLY A 337 -7.81 -24.89 -34.20
CA GLY A 337 -8.89 -24.05 -34.71
C GLY A 337 -8.67 -22.54 -34.61
N VAL A 338 -7.54 -22.07 -34.06
CA VAL A 338 -7.28 -20.65 -33.83
C VAL A 338 -6.43 -20.07 -34.96
N ALA A 339 -6.96 -19.02 -35.61
CA ALA A 339 -6.20 -18.28 -36.61
C ALA A 339 -4.89 -17.73 -36.03
N LYS A 340 -3.83 -17.71 -36.85
CA LYS A 340 -2.48 -17.32 -36.40
C LYS A 340 -2.46 -15.93 -35.74
N GLU A 341 -3.25 -15.01 -36.25
CA GLU A 341 -3.36 -13.62 -35.78
C GLU A 341 -4.10 -13.51 -34.44
N ALA A 342 -4.88 -14.54 -34.06
CA ALA A 342 -5.62 -14.63 -32.80
C ALA A 342 -4.89 -15.47 -31.74
N ARG A 343 -3.70 -15.99 -32.04
CA ARG A 343 -2.98 -16.90 -31.14
C ARG A 343 -2.57 -16.22 -29.83
N ASP A 344 -1.96 -15.04 -29.89
CA ASP A 344 -1.60 -14.25 -28.71
C ASP A 344 -2.82 -13.87 -27.86
N LEU A 345 -3.94 -13.57 -28.53
CA LEU A 345 -5.22 -13.29 -27.89
C LEU A 345 -5.71 -14.52 -27.11
N ALA A 346 -5.75 -15.70 -27.74
CA ALA A 346 -6.20 -16.93 -27.10
C ALA A 346 -5.32 -17.29 -25.88
N ILE A 347 -4.00 -17.21 -26.01
CA ILE A 347 -3.06 -17.45 -24.89
C ILE A 347 -3.33 -16.50 -23.72
N ARG A 348 -3.50 -15.20 -24.00
CA ARG A 348 -3.73 -14.19 -22.96
C ARG A 348 -5.08 -14.35 -22.27
N LEU A 349 -6.10 -14.79 -23.00
CA LEU A 349 -7.41 -15.11 -22.44
C LEU A 349 -7.34 -16.32 -21.51
N ILE A 350 -6.70 -17.41 -21.93
CA ILE A 350 -6.50 -18.60 -21.10
C ILE A 350 -5.71 -18.24 -19.84
N HIS A 351 -4.64 -17.45 -19.97
CA HIS A 351 -3.86 -16.99 -18.83
C HIS A 351 -4.70 -16.21 -17.81
N ALA A 352 -5.65 -15.39 -18.28
CA ALA A 352 -6.49 -14.59 -17.42
C ALA A 352 -7.56 -15.39 -16.66
N CYS A 353 -7.92 -16.60 -17.10
CA CYS A 353 -8.98 -17.39 -16.49
C CYS A 353 -8.58 -18.81 -16.06
N GLY A 354 -7.38 -19.27 -16.41
CA GLY A 354 -6.87 -20.61 -16.09
C GLY A 354 -7.60 -21.77 -16.78
N MET A 355 -8.32 -21.52 -17.87
CA MET A 355 -9.14 -22.54 -18.57
C MET A 355 -8.63 -22.77 -20.00
N THR A 356 -7.90 -23.85 -20.22
CA THR A 356 -7.29 -24.19 -21.52
C THR A 356 -8.33 -24.56 -22.59
N ASP A 357 -9.50 -25.03 -22.16
CA ASP A 357 -10.65 -25.36 -23.00
C ASP A 357 -11.46 -24.12 -23.45
N LEU A 358 -11.07 -22.90 -23.03
CA LEU A 358 -11.71 -21.66 -23.48
C LEU A 358 -11.64 -21.49 -25.01
N VAL A 359 -10.62 -22.08 -25.66
CA VAL A 359 -10.43 -22.02 -27.11
C VAL A 359 -11.67 -22.51 -27.87
N ALA A 360 -12.35 -23.54 -27.34
CA ALA A 360 -13.54 -24.10 -27.97
C ALA A 360 -14.71 -23.11 -28.06
N ASP A 361 -14.76 -22.13 -27.15
CA ASP A 361 -15.82 -21.12 -27.12
C ASP A 361 -15.41 -19.83 -27.84
N LEU A 362 -14.12 -19.64 -28.12
CA LEU A 362 -13.57 -18.40 -28.65
C LEU A 362 -13.98 -18.19 -30.11
N VAL A 363 -14.67 -17.09 -30.38
CA VAL A 363 -15.02 -16.64 -31.74
C VAL A 363 -14.38 -15.29 -32.01
N VAL A 364 -13.56 -15.25 -33.05
CA VAL A 364 -12.87 -14.04 -33.53
C VAL A 364 -13.30 -13.80 -34.96
N SER A 365 -13.97 -12.68 -35.22
CA SER A 365 -14.38 -12.36 -36.58
C SER A 365 -13.15 -12.07 -37.46
N PRO A 366 -13.22 -12.30 -38.79
CA PRO A 366 -12.12 -11.97 -39.70
C PRO A 366 -11.63 -10.52 -39.52
N GLY A 367 -10.32 -10.36 -39.34
CA GLY A 367 -9.69 -9.05 -39.19
C GLY A 367 -9.90 -8.31 -37.86
N ALA A 368 -10.59 -8.89 -36.87
CA ALA A 368 -10.92 -8.23 -35.60
C ALA A 368 -9.69 -7.73 -34.83
N VAL A 369 -8.68 -8.59 -34.64
CA VAL A 369 -7.44 -8.22 -33.93
C VAL A 369 -6.72 -7.08 -34.65
N ALA A 370 -6.64 -7.14 -35.98
CA ALA A 370 -5.97 -6.12 -36.78
C ALA A 370 -6.74 -4.79 -36.76
N ALA A 371 -8.08 -4.83 -36.82
CA ALA A 371 -8.93 -3.64 -36.76
C ALA A 371 -8.82 -2.94 -35.41
N GLY A 372 -8.93 -3.68 -34.30
CA GLY A 372 -8.77 -3.13 -32.97
C GLY A 372 -7.37 -2.57 -32.72
N ARG A 373 -6.32 -3.27 -33.15
CA ARG A 373 -4.94 -2.80 -33.00
C ARG A 373 -4.71 -1.49 -33.75
N ARG A 374 -5.20 -1.40 -34.99
CA ARG A 374 -5.14 -0.15 -35.77
C ARG A 374 -5.90 0.97 -35.07
N ALA A 375 -7.10 0.71 -34.55
CA ALA A 375 -7.89 1.72 -33.85
C ALA A 375 -7.15 2.25 -32.62
N LEU A 376 -6.62 1.37 -31.76
CA LEU A 376 -5.87 1.77 -30.57
C LEU A 376 -4.60 2.56 -30.93
N GLN A 377 -3.86 2.14 -31.97
CA GLN A 377 -2.68 2.87 -32.47
C GLN A 377 -3.01 4.31 -32.92
N HIS A 378 -4.25 4.56 -33.37
CA HIS A 378 -4.73 5.90 -33.73
C HIS A 378 -5.44 6.62 -32.57
N GLY A 379 -5.29 6.13 -31.32
CA GLY A 379 -5.85 6.78 -30.14
C GLY A 379 -7.35 6.54 -29.94
N ALA A 380 -7.91 5.46 -30.48
CA ALA A 380 -9.32 5.13 -30.26
C ALA A 380 -9.64 5.02 -28.77
N LYS A 381 -10.80 5.56 -28.39
CA LYS A 381 -11.36 5.42 -27.04
C LYS A 381 -11.74 3.96 -26.76
N ILE A 382 -11.64 3.57 -25.49
CA ILE A 382 -12.03 2.24 -25.02
C ILE A 382 -13.26 2.37 -24.12
N LEU A 383 -14.41 1.89 -24.59
CA LEU A 383 -15.69 2.01 -23.89
C LEU A 383 -15.97 0.72 -23.11
N CYS A 384 -16.08 0.81 -21.79
CA CYS A 384 -16.21 -0.34 -20.89
C CYS A 384 -17.59 -0.39 -20.25
N ASP A 385 -18.20 -1.57 -20.18
CA ASP A 385 -19.49 -1.76 -19.50
C ASP A 385 -19.42 -1.81 -17.97
N ALA A 386 -18.24 -2.10 -17.41
CA ALA A 386 -18.01 -2.21 -15.98
C ALA A 386 -16.63 -1.71 -15.57
N GLU A 387 -16.53 -1.19 -14.34
CA GLU A 387 -15.26 -0.68 -13.79
C GLU A 387 -14.18 -1.76 -13.70
N MET A 388 -14.55 -3.02 -13.42
CA MET A 388 -13.57 -4.10 -13.41
C MET A 388 -12.91 -4.32 -14.78
N VAL A 389 -13.62 -4.05 -15.88
CA VAL A 389 -13.03 -4.09 -17.23
C VAL A 389 -12.03 -2.96 -17.38
N SER A 390 -12.42 -1.73 -16.99
CA SER A 390 -11.56 -0.55 -17.11
C SER A 390 -10.26 -0.68 -16.29
N HIS A 391 -10.33 -1.28 -15.10
CA HIS A 391 -9.18 -1.49 -14.21
C HIS A 391 -8.26 -2.64 -14.64
N GLY A 392 -8.77 -3.62 -15.38
CA GLY A 392 -7.96 -4.72 -15.92
C GLY A 392 -7.12 -4.35 -17.14
N ILE A 393 -7.35 -3.17 -17.74
CA ILE A 393 -6.62 -2.72 -18.93
C ILE A 393 -5.28 -2.09 -18.51
N ILE A 394 -4.19 -2.59 -19.09
CA ILE A 394 -2.82 -2.16 -18.80
C ILE A 394 -2.55 -0.85 -19.54
N ARG A 395 -2.72 0.28 -18.84
CA ARG A 395 -2.55 1.63 -19.41
C ARG A 395 -1.20 1.86 -20.09
N ARG A 396 -0.10 1.30 -19.57
CA ARG A 396 1.25 1.43 -20.16
C ARG A 396 1.39 0.80 -21.55
N ASN A 397 0.49 -0.11 -21.91
CA ASN A 397 0.47 -0.77 -23.23
C ASN A 397 -0.39 -0.01 -24.25
N LEU A 398 -1.06 1.07 -23.84
CA LEU A 398 -1.88 1.90 -24.70
C LEU A 398 -1.09 3.14 -25.15
N PRO A 399 -1.31 3.62 -26.39
CA PRO A 399 -0.82 4.94 -26.80
C PRO A 399 -1.42 6.02 -25.90
N ALA A 400 -0.64 7.08 -25.61
CA ALA A 400 -1.02 8.13 -24.65
C ALA A 400 -2.37 8.83 -24.92
N ALA A 401 -2.87 8.75 -26.16
CA ALA A 401 -4.15 9.33 -26.57
C ALA A 401 -5.38 8.44 -26.31
N SER A 402 -5.22 7.16 -25.97
CA SER A 402 -6.35 6.24 -25.79
C SER A 402 -7.00 6.43 -24.42
N GLU A 403 -8.19 7.03 -24.39
CA GLU A 403 -8.99 7.23 -23.19
C GLU A 403 -9.80 5.97 -22.84
N ILE A 404 -9.80 5.54 -21.58
CA ILE A 404 -10.65 4.45 -21.09
C ILE A 404 -11.88 5.06 -20.40
N ILE A 405 -13.07 4.77 -20.90
CA ILE A 405 -14.33 5.36 -20.44
C ILE A 405 -15.24 4.26 -19.91
N CYS A 406 -15.65 4.39 -18.65
CA CYS A 406 -16.75 3.65 -18.04
C CYS A 406 -17.70 4.68 -17.45
N ARG A 407 -18.97 4.69 -17.90
CA ARG A 407 -19.96 5.67 -17.43
C ARG A 407 -20.88 5.08 -16.36
N LEU A 408 -20.63 3.86 -15.91
CA LEU A 408 -21.51 3.13 -14.99
C LEU A 408 -21.84 3.91 -13.70
N ASN A 409 -20.88 4.71 -13.21
CA ASN A 409 -21.00 5.56 -12.02
C ASN A 409 -21.26 7.04 -12.34
N ASP A 410 -21.51 7.40 -13.60
CA ASP A 410 -21.94 8.75 -13.96
C ASP A 410 -23.29 9.05 -13.26
N PRO A 411 -23.43 10.19 -12.56
CA PRO A 411 -24.65 10.54 -11.84
C PRO A 411 -25.93 10.51 -12.70
N SER A 412 -25.80 10.68 -14.02
CA SER A 412 -26.92 10.64 -14.96
C SER A 412 -27.42 9.23 -15.30
N VAL A 413 -26.62 8.18 -15.08
CA VAL A 413 -26.93 6.81 -15.52
C VAL A 413 -27.99 6.15 -14.66
N ALA A 414 -27.95 6.28 -13.33
CA ALA A 414 -28.97 5.68 -12.47
C ALA A 414 -30.39 6.25 -12.74
N PRO A 415 -30.58 7.58 -12.82
CA PRO A 415 -31.87 8.16 -13.23
C PRO A 415 -32.30 7.75 -14.65
N LEU A 416 -31.35 7.61 -15.58
CA LEU A 416 -31.65 7.16 -16.95
C LEU A 416 -32.15 5.71 -16.98
N ALA A 417 -31.48 4.83 -16.25
CA ALA A 417 -31.86 3.42 -16.12
C ALA A 417 -33.27 3.25 -15.54
N GLU A 418 -33.60 4.03 -14.51
CA GLU A 418 -34.95 4.05 -13.92
C GLU A 418 -36.01 4.53 -14.93
N ARG A 419 -35.76 5.66 -15.60
CA ARG A 419 -36.71 6.20 -16.61
C ARG A 419 -36.96 5.21 -17.76
N GLN A 420 -35.91 4.52 -18.20
CA GLN A 420 -35.98 3.55 -19.29
C GLN A 420 -36.37 2.14 -18.85
N ARG A 421 -36.52 1.90 -17.53
CA ARG A 421 -36.76 0.57 -16.94
C ARG A 421 -35.76 -0.48 -17.44
N THR A 422 -34.49 -0.11 -17.46
CA THR A 422 -33.39 -0.96 -17.91
C THR A 422 -32.28 -1.02 -16.86
N THR A 423 -31.23 -1.79 -17.10
CA THR A 423 -30.08 -1.87 -16.19
C THR A 423 -29.17 -0.65 -16.36
N ARG A 424 -28.42 -0.28 -15.31
CA ARG A 424 -27.39 0.78 -15.41
C ARG A 424 -26.37 0.51 -16.50
N SER A 425 -25.97 -0.76 -16.65
CA SER A 425 -25.01 -1.15 -17.68
C SER A 425 -25.56 -1.01 -19.10
N ALA A 426 -26.87 -1.16 -19.32
CA ALA A 426 -27.50 -0.84 -20.60
C ALA A 426 -27.69 0.68 -20.76
N ALA A 427 -28.19 1.37 -19.74
CA ALA A 427 -28.45 2.81 -19.79
C ALA A 427 -27.20 3.64 -20.11
N GLN A 428 -26.02 3.26 -19.59
CA GLN A 428 -24.79 3.98 -19.91
C GLN A 428 -24.41 3.90 -21.40
N VAL A 429 -24.84 2.84 -22.11
CA VAL A 429 -24.53 2.66 -23.55
C VAL A 429 -25.21 3.76 -24.37
N ASP A 430 -26.36 4.26 -23.92
CA ASP A 430 -27.04 5.40 -24.55
C ASP A 430 -26.24 6.70 -24.43
N LEU A 431 -25.28 6.77 -23.49
CA LEU A 431 -24.39 7.92 -23.31
C LEU A 431 -23.10 7.78 -24.13
N TRP A 432 -22.92 6.69 -24.89
CA TRP A 432 -21.70 6.44 -25.67
C TRP A 432 -21.71 7.04 -27.06
N ASP A 433 -22.84 7.52 -27.59
CA ASP A 433 -22.96 7.95 -28.99
C ASP A 433 -21.84 8.89 -29.45
N GLY A 434 -21.48 9.87 -28.62
CA GLY A 434 -20.43 10.85 -28.91
C GLY A 434 -19.02 10.26 -29.00
N ASP A 435 -18.81 9.10 -28.38
CA ASP A 435 -17.51 8.43 -28.29
C ASP A 435 -17.47 7.12 -29.13
N LEU A 436 -18.61 6.64 -29.66
CA LEU A 436 -18.73 5.29 -30.20
C LEU A 436 -18.04 5.08 -31.55
N ARG A 437 -17.94 6.14 -32.36
CA ARG A 437 -17.35 6.07 -33.71
C ARG A 437 -15.88 5.64 -33.64
N GLY A 438 -15.56 4.48 -34.20
CA GLY A 438 -14.19 3.97 -34.26
C GLY A 438 -13.61 3.54 -32.91
N ALA A 439 -14.40 3.52 -31.84
CA ALA A 439 -13.97 3.05 -30.52
C ALA A 439 -13.71 1.54 -30.48
N VAL A 440 -12.98 1.10 -29.46
CA VAL A 440 -12.95 -0.29 -29.03
C VAL A 440 -13.94 -0.46 -27.87
N VAL A 441 -15.01 -1.22 -28.08
CA VAL A 441 -16.01 -1.46 -27.04
C VAL A 441 -15.69 -2.77 -26.33
N ALA A 442 -15.58 -2.75 -25.01
CA ALA A 442 -15.28 -3.90 -24.17
C ALA A 442 -16.42 -4.15 -23.17
N ILE A 443 -17.19 -5.21 -23.41
CA ILE A 443 -18.30 -5.64 -22.56
C ILE A 443 -17.90 -6.95 -21.90
N GLY A 444 -17.56 -6.89 -20.61
CA GLY A 444 -17.09 -8.04 -19.84
C GLY A 444 -18.08 -8.55 -18.80
N ASN A 445 -19.09 -7.78 -18.43
CA ASN A 445 -19.96 -8.12 -17.30
C ASN A 445 -21.44 -8.27 -17.70
N ALA A 446 -22.03 -7.27 -18.35
CA ALA A 446 -23.47 -7.15 -18.48
C ALA A 446 -23.97 -7.53 -19.89
N PRO A 447 -24.71 -8.64 -20.05
CA PRO A 447 -25.31 -9.01 -21.33
C PRO A 447 -26.27 -7.95 -21.87
N THR A 448 -26.98 -7.25 -20.99
CA THR A 448 -27.88 -6.17 -21.35
C THR A 448 -27.15 -4.99 -21.99
N ALA A 449 -25.88 -4.74 -21.66
CA ALA A 449 -25.07 -3.72 -22.32
C ALA A 449 -24.76 -4.12 -23.78
N LEU A 450 -24.51 -5.42 -24.03
CA LEU A 450 -24.26 -5.91 -25.38
C LEU A 450 -25.52 -5.87 -26.24
N PHE A 451 -26.66 -6.33 -25.72
CA PHE A 451 -27.94 -6.17 -26.42
C PHE A 451 -28.22 -4.70 -26.73
N ARG A 452 -28.05 -3.82 -25.73
CA ARG A 452 -28.31 -2.40 -25.92
C ARG A 452 -27.39 -1.79 -26.97
N LEU A 453 -26.11 -2.15 -27.00
CA LEU A 453 -25.18 -1.69 -28.03
C LEU A 453 -25.66 -2.07 -29.43
N LEU A 454 -26.11 -3.33 -29.62
CA LEU A 454 -26.61 -3.79 -30.91
C LEU A 454 -27.89 -3.05 -31.31
N GLU A 455 -28.84 -2.84 -30.39
CA GLU A 455 -30.04 -2.03 -30.62
C GLU A 455 -29.69 -0.59 -31.05
N ARG A 456 -28.68 0.02 -30.41
CA ARG A 456 -28.22 1.37 -30.75
C ARG A 456 -27.64 1.42 -32.16
N ILE A 457 -26.86 0.42 -32.55
CA ILE A 457 -26.30 0.32 -33.91
C ILE A 457 -27.42 0.13 -34.94
N ASP A 458 -28.42 -0.71 -34.65
CA ASP A 458 -29.59 -0.91 -35.51
C ASP A 458 -30.41 0.39 -35.67
N ALA A 459 -30.46 1.21 -34.62
CA ALA A 459 -31.07 2.54 -34.62
C ALA A 459 -30.21 3.63 -35.31
N GLY A 460 -29.06 3.27 -35.89
CA GLY A 460 -28.20 4.18 -36.66
C GLY A 460 -27.08 4.86 -35.86
N ALA A 461 -26.76 4.40 -34.64
CA ALA A 461 -25.61 4.91 -33.89
C ALA A 461 -24.29 4.68 -34.67
N PRO A 462 -23.25 5.51 -34.43
CA PRO A 462 -21.95 5.32 -35.05
C PRO A 462 -21.37 3.93 -34.76
N LYS A 463 -20.66 3.35 -35.73
CA LYS A 463 -20.06 2.02 -35.57
C LYS A 463 -18.71 2.09 -34.84
N PRO A 464 -18.46 1.26 -33.81
CA PRO A 464 -17.13 1.07 -33.25
C PRO A 464 -16.21 0.33 -34.22
N ALA A 465 -14.90 0.42 -33.99
CA ALA A 465 -13.90 -0.30 -34.78
C ALA A 465 -13.78 -1.77 -34.39
N LEU A 466 -14.12 -2.11 -33.13
CA LEU A 466 -14.09 -3.46 -32.59
C LEU A 466 -15.08 -3.60 -31.42
N ILE A 467 -15.80 -4.72 -31.37
CA ILE A 467 -16.60 -5.13 -30.20
C ILE A 467 -15.96 -6.36 -29.54
N ILE A 468 -15.48 -6.20 -28.31
CA ILE A 468 -15.10 -7.30 -27.42
C ILE A 468 -16.32 -7.61 -26.55
N GLY A 469 -17.15 -8.54 -27.00
CA GLY A 469 -18.41 -8.91 -26.36
C GLY A 469 -18.25 -10.17 -25.54
N MET A 470 -17.72 -10.08 -24.32
CA MET A 470 -17.51 -11.20 -23.41
C MET A 470 -18.29 -11.09 -22.09
N PRO A 471 -19.58 -10.70 -22.06
CA PRO A 471 -20.33 -10.72 -20.82
C PRO A 471 -20.41 -12.15 -20.27
N VAL A 472 -20.17 -12.28 -18.96
CA VAL A 472 -20.40 -13.52 -18.20
C VAL A 472 -21.81 -13.54 -17.64
N GLY A 473 -22.41 -14.71 -17.52
CA GLY A 473 -23.66 -14.83 -16.79
C GLY A 473 -24.48 -16.05 -17.15
N PHE A 474 -25.47 -16.32 -16.31
CA PHE A 474 -26.41 -17.43 -16.49
C PHE A 474 -27.66 -17.04 -17.28
N VAL A 475 -27.94 -15.73 -17.39
CA VAL A 475 -29.11 -15.18 -18.06
C VAL A 475 -28.66 -14.13 -19.07
N GLY A 476 -29.03 -14.29 -20.34
CA GLY A 476 -28.77 -13.33 -21.41
C GLY A 476 -27.35 -13.32 -21.99
N ALA A 477 -26.36 -13.88 -21.28
CA ALA A 477 -24.97 -13.88 -21.75
C ALA A 477 -24.80 -14.69 -23.04
N ALA A 478 -25.28 -15.93 -23.06
CA ALA A 478 -25.19 -16.79 -24.23
C ALA A 478 -25.95 -16.20 -25.42
N GLU A 479 -27.13 -15.66 -25.16
CA GLU A 479 -28.04 -15.09 -26.15
C GLU A 479 -27.48 -13.79 -26.75
N SER A 480 -26.95 -12.87 -25.93
CA SER A 480 -26.37 -11.62 -26.41
C SER A 480 -25.13 -11.84 -27.28
N LYS A 481 -24.30 -12.83 -26.93
CA LYS A 481 -23.11 -13.19 -27.71
C LYS A 481 -23.49 -13.96 -28.97
N ALA A 482 -24.47 -14.86 -28.90
CA ALA A 482 -24.99 -15.53 -30.08
C ALA A 482 -25.59 -14.53 -31.08
N GLU A 483 -26.27 -13.49 -30.60
CA GLU A 483 -26.78 -12.41 -31.44
C GLU A 483 -25.65 -11.61 -32.12
N LEU A 484 -24.59 -11.28 -31.38
CA LEU A 484 -23.38 -10.66 -31.94
C LEU A 484 -22.71 -11.53 -33.01
N VAL A 485 -22.65 -12.85 -32.79
CA VAL A 485 -22.07 -13.82 -33.74
C VAL A 485 -22.94 -13.97 -34.98
N ARG A 486 -24.25 -14.01 -34.81
CA ARG A 486 -25.23 -14.14 -35.89
C ARG A 486 -25.21 -12.93 -36.82
N ASP A 487 -25.16 -11.72 -36.24
CA ASP A 487 -25.10 -10.48 -36.98
C ASP A 487 -24.36 -9.40 -36.18
N SER A 488 -23.10 -9.14 -36.54
CA SER A 488 -22.30 -8.08 -35.88
C SER A 488 -22.54 -6.69 -36.48
N ARG A 489 -23.52 -6.55 -37.38
CA ARG A 489 -23.81 -5.33 -38.14
C ARG A 489 -22.60 -4.86 -38.95
N GLY A 490 -21.77 -5.81 -39.40
CA GLY A 490 -20.53 -5.58 -40.14
C GLY A 490 -19.38 -5.03 -39.29
N ILE A 491 -19.48 -5.10 -37.96
CA ILE A 491 -18.43 -4.65 -37.05
C ILE A 491 -17.55 -5.85 -36.66
N PRO A 492 -16.21 -5.71 -36.69
CA PRO A 492 -15.34 -6.77 -36.21
C PRO A 492 -15.57 -7.05 -34.72
N PHE A 493 -15.50 -8.32 -34.31
CA PHE A 493 -15.76 -8.70 -32.93
C PHE A 493 -14.89 -9.85 -32.41
N ILE A 494 -14.79 -9.90 -31.09
CA ILE A 494 -14.19 -10.99 -30.31
C ILE A 494 -15.18 -11.37 -29.21
N THR A 495 -15.51 -12.65 -29.08
CA THR A 495 -16.41 -13.15 -28.03
C THR A 495 -16.01 -14.56 -27.58
N ALA A 496 -16.54 -15.00 -26.45
CA ALA A 496 -16.52 -16.41 -26.02
C ALA A 496 -17.98 -16.87 -25.90
N THR A 497 -18.40 -17.87 -26.65
CA THR A 497 -19.80 -18.34 -26.70
C THR A 497 -20.28 -18.90 -25.35
N GLY A 498 -21.58 -19.22 -25.23
CA GLY A 498 -22.13 -19.79 -24.00
C GLY A 498 -22.13 -18.82 -22.82
N ARG A 499 -21.85 -19.30 -21.60
CA ARG A 499 -21.93 -18.50 -20.36
C ARG A 499 -20.60 -17.87 -19.93
N ARG A 500 -19.48 -18.38 -20.44
CA ARG A 500 -18.13 -17.93 -20.08
C ARG A 500 -17.87 -16.53 -20.60
N GLY A 501 -17.08 -15.76 -19.86
CA GLY A 501 -16.85 -14.35 -20.12
C GLY A 501 -16.20 -13.73 -18.90
N GLY A 502 -16.40 -12.44 -18.71
CA GLY A 502 -16.01 -11.76 -17.49
C GLY A 502 -15.10 -10.59 -17.76
N SER A 503 -14.99 -9.71 -16.77
CA SER A 503 -14.16 -8.52 -16.88
C SER A 503 -12.68 -8.84 -17.11
N ALA A 504 -12.18 -9.93 -16.51
CA ALA A 504 -10.81 -10.41 -16.73
C ALA A 504 -10.56 -10.79 -18.19
N LEU A 505 -11.49 -11.52 -18.83
CA LEU A 505 -11.38 -11.91 -20.24
C LEU A 505 -11.50 -10.71 -21.18
N ALA A 506 -12.47 -9.81 -20.95
CA ALA A 506 -12.63 -8.62 -21.77
C ALA A 506 -11.39 -7.70 -21.69
N ALA A 507 -10.85 -7.48 -20.50
CA ALA A 507 -9.63 -6.70 -20.31
C ALA A 507 -8.39 -7.39 -20.92
N ALA A 508 -8.26 -8.71 -20.76
CA ALA A 508 -7.19 -9.49 -21.38
C ALA A 508 -7.26 -9.40 -22.91
N ALA A 509 -8.45 -9.43 -23.51
CA ALA A 509 -8.63 -9.22 -24.95
C ALA A 509 -8.15 -7.83 -25.39
N VAL A 510 -8.53 -6.77 -24.67
CA VAL A 510 -8.03 -5.40 -24.96
C VAL A 510 -6.51 -5.36 -24.89
N ASN A 511 -5.91 -5.92 -23.83
CA ASN A 511 -4.46 -5.96 -23.64
C ASN A 511 -3.74 -6.74 -24.76
N ALA A 512 -4.30 -7.87 -25.21
CA ALA A 512 -3.76 -8.64 -26.32
C ALA A 512 -3.84 -7.88 -27.65
N VAL A 513 -4.95 -7.20 -27.90
CA VAL A 513 -5.12 -6.37 -29.10
C VAL A 513 -4.13 -5.20 -29.11
N ALA A 514 -3.89 -4.58 -27.95
CA ALA A 514 -2.94 -3.48 -27.81
C ALA A 514 -1.48 -3.91 -28.04
N ALA A 515 -1.01 -4.94 -27.32
CA ALA A 515 0.42 -5.26 -27.22
C ALA A 515 0.79 -6.73 -27.49
N GLY A 516 -0.16 -7.59 -27.87
CA GLY A 516 0.09 -9.03 -28.00
C GLY A 516 0.32 -9.69 -26.63
N LEU A 517 1.28 -10.61 -26.55
CA LEU A 517 1.64 -11.26 -25.27
C LEU A 517 2.29 -10.29 -24.28
N GLY A 518 3.07 -9.30 -24.77
CA GLY A 518 3.79 -8.33 -23.94
C GLY A 518 4.80 -8.97 -22.97
N THR A 519 5.94 -8.33 -22.73
CA THR A 519 6.85 -8.75 -21.66
C THR A 519 6.38 -8.13 -20.36
N GLY A 520 6.34 -8.91 -19.28
CA GLY A 520 6.05 -8.43 -17.92
C GLY A 520 7.20 -7.61 -17.34
N SER A 521 7.60 -6.56 -18.05
CA SER A 521 8.60 -5.56 -17.67
C SER A 521 7.94 -4.29 -17.14
#